data_AF-A0A7S0U158-F1
#
_entry.id   AF-A0A7S0U158-F1
#
_cell.length_a   1.000
_cell.length_b   1.000
_cell.length_c   1.000
_cell.angle_alpha   90.00
_cell.angle_beta   90.00
_cell.angle_gamma   90.00
#
_symmetry.space_group_name_H-M   'P 1'
#
loop_
_entity.id
_entity.type
_entity.pdbx_description
1 polymer ?
#
loop_
_entity_poly.entity_id
_entity_poly.type
_entity_poly.pdbx_seq_one_letter_code
_entity_poly.pdbx_strand_id
1 'polypeptide(L)'
;RNTHQGLMYNLFIDSMPVEGVPMLAPEQLNRIMSLALNTNRVRHKSIDTTGIIDELNFEYSRTMNRVVFDKELESGQQNEMMKGIVAPPLMAVSSRSDSELDVPPHDWAQQYCLFNFNSFLTKGELILCIVK
;
A
#
# COMPACT_ATOMS: atom_id res chain seq x y z
N ARG A 1 30.88 -7.16 -6.70
CA ARG A 1 30.85 -8.57 -6.27
C ARG A 1 29.46 -9.05 -5.81
N ASN A 2 28.43 -8.18 -5.77
CA ASN A 2 27.12 -8.49 -5.16
C ASN A 2 26.02 -8.89 -6.17
N THR A 3 26.28 -8.76 -7.47
CA THR A 3 25.29 -9.07 -8.53
C THR A 3 24.91 -10.54 -8.58
N HIS A 4 25.89 -11.42 -8.40
CA HIS A 4 25.67 -12.87 -8.36
C HIS A 4 24.73 -13.27 -7.21
N GLN A 5 24.89 -12.65 -6.04
CA GLN A 5 24.06 -12.96 -4.86
C GLN A 5 22.61 -12.54 -5.06
N GLY A 6 22.38 -11.35 -5.62
CA GLY A 6 21.03 -10.89 -5.97
C GLY A 6 20.36 -11.73 -7.05
N LEU A 7 21.11 -12.22 -8.04
CA LEU A 7 20.59 -13.12 -9.06
C LEU A 7 20.17 -14.47 -8.48
N MET A 8 21.01 -15.06 -7.62
CA MET A 8 20.69 -16.31 -6.92
C MET A 8 19.44 -16.15 -6.05
N TYR A 9 19.35 -15.07 -5.27
CA TYR A 9 18.18 -14.75 -4.45
C TYR A 9 16.88 -14.75 -5.27
N ASN A 10 16.85 -14.03 -6.39
CA ASN A 10 15.66 -13.97 -7.25
C ASN A 10 15.34 -15.32 -7.88
N LEU A 11 16.35 -16.07 -8.32
CA LEU A 11 16.15 -17.40 -8.89
C LEU A 11 15.50 -18.37 -7.89
N PHE A 12 15.91 -18.31 -6.62
CA PHE A 12 15.30 -19.13 -5.57
C PHE A 12 13.82 -18.80 -5.40
N ILE A 13 13.48 -17.52 -5.27
CA ILE A 13 12.09 -17.06 -5.12
C ILE A 13 11.25 -17.47 -6.33
N ASP A 14 11.77 -17.29 -7.54
CA ASP A 14 11.07 -17.61 -8.79
C ASP A 14 10.88 -19.12 -8.99
N SER A 15 11.71 -19.92 -8.33
CA SER A 15 11.61 -21.39 -8.33
C SER A 15 10.75 -21.95 -7.19
N MET A 16 10.25 -21.09 -6.28
CA MET A 16 9.40 -21.54 -5.18
C MET A 16 8.00 -21.93 -5.67
N PRO A 17 7.39 -22.97 -5.09
CA PRO A 17 6.03 -23.34 -5.43
C PRO A 17 5.06 -22.20 -5.09
N VAL A 18 4.11 -21.97 -5.98
CA VAL A 18 2.99 -21.04 -5.79
C VAL A 18 1.66 -21.78 -5.59
N GLU A 19 1.65 -23.10 -5.75
CA GLU A 19 0.48 -23.94 -5.54
C GLU A 19 0.10 -23.98 -4.05
N GLY A 20 -1.10 -23.50 -3.71
CA GLY A 20 -1.62 -23.49 -2.35
C GLY A 20 -1.33 -22.22 -1.54
N VAL A 21 -0.66 -21.22 -2.13
CA VAL A 21 -0.57 -19.89 -1.51
C VAL A 21 -1.98 -19.25 -1.54
N PRO A 22 -2.52 -18.81 -0.39
CA PRO A 22 -3.84 -18.18 -0.36
C PRO A 22 -3.83 -16.93 -1.25
N MET A 23 -4.78 -16.84 -2.18
CA MET A 23 -4.92 -15.65 -3.02
C MET A 23 -5.39 -14.45 -2.19
N LEU A 24 -5.29 -13.23 -2.74
CA LEU A 24 -5.89 -12.07 -2.09
C LEU A 24 -7.39 -12.27 -1.90
N ALA A 25 -7.88 -11.86 -0.73
CA ALA A 25 -9.31 -11.84 -0.48
C ALA A 25 -10.01 -10.94 -1.51
N PRO A 26 -11.19 -11.32 -2.03
CA PRO A 26 -11.88 -10.55 -3.06
C PRO A 26 -12.20 -9.12 -2.60
N GLU A 27 -12.41 -8.89 -1.30
CA GLU A 27 -12.61 -7.55 -0.74
C GLU A 27 -11.34 -6.68 -0.77
N GLN A 28 -10.17 -7.30 -0.62
CA GLN A 28 -8.88 -6.59 -0.76
C GLN A 28 -8.62 -6.24 -2.21
N LEU A 29 -8.88 -7.18 -3.11
CA LEU A 29 -8.75 -6.98 -4.55
C LEU A 29 -9.65 -5.83 -5.03
N ASN A 30 -10.92 -5.81 -4.62
CA ASN A 30 -11.85 -4.72 -4.95
C ASN A 30 -11.41 -3.35 -4.43
N ARG A 31 -10.81 -3.28 -3.24
CA ARG A 31 -10.22 -2.04 -2.71
C ARG A 31 -9.06 -1.56 -3.57
N ILE A 32 -8.16 -2.45 -3.94
CA ILE A 32 -7.01 -2.12 -4.81
C ILE A 32 -7.51 -1.63 -6.17
N MET A 33 -8.49 -2.31 -6.77
CA MET A 33 -9.09 -1.87 -8.03
C MET A 33 -9.72 -0.48 -7.90
N SER A 34 -10.48 -0.25 -6.83
CA SER A 34 -11.12 1.05 -6.59
C SER A 34 -10.09 2.17 -6.47
N LEU A 35 -8.96 1.93 -5.79
CA LEU A 35 -7.87 2.90 -5.67
C LEU A 35 -7.18 3.14 -7.01
N ALA A 36 -6.88 2.08 -7.77
CA ALA A 36 -6.23 2.19 -9.08
C ALA A 36 -7.08 2.97 -10.09
N LEU A 37 -8.38 2.71 -10.12
CA LEU A 37 -9.33 3.31 -11.07
C LEU A 37 -9.76 4.75 -10.68
N ASN A 38 -9.52 5.19 -9.45
CA ASN A 38 -9.86 6.56 -8.99
C ASN A 38 -8.88 7.64 -9.50
N THR A 39 -7.92 7.27 -10.35
CA THR A 39 -7.03 8.25 -10.98
C THR A 39 -7.78 9.01 -12.09
N ASN A 40 -7.67 10.35 -12.13
CA ASN A 40 -8.34 11.22 -13.12
C ASN A 40 -8.19 10.76 -14.59
N ARG A 41 -7.08 10.08 -14.92
CA ARG A 41 -6.78 9.58 -16.27
C ARG A 41 -7.48 8.28 -16.64
N VAL A 42 -7.90 7.50 -15.64
CA VAL A 42 -8.38 6.11 -15.79
C VAL A 42 -9.88 6.01 -15.52
N ARG A 43 -10.44 6.92 -14.71
CA ARG A 43 -11.86 6.94 -14.31
C ARG A 43 -12.88 6.88 -15.45
N HIS A 44 -12.52 7.35 -16.66
CA HIS A 44 -13.43 7.40 -17.82
C HIS A 44 -13.14 6.36 -18.90
N LYS A 45 -12.11 5.51 -18.72
CA LYS A 45 -11.79 4.43 -19.67
C LYS A 45 -12.21 3.08 -19.07
N SER A 46 -13.01 2.33 -19.81
CA SER A 46 -13.27 0.91 -19.52
C SER A 46 -12.01 0.11 -19.86
N ILE A 47 -11.11 -0.03 -18.89
CA ILE A 47 -9.89 -0.82 -19.02
C ILE A 47 -10.20 -2.26 -18.63
N ASP A 48 -9.81 -3.21 -19.48
CA ASP A 48 -9.84 -4.62 -19.12
C ASP A 48 -8.86 -4.87 -17.96
N THR A 49 -9.41 -5.28 -16.82
CA THR A 49 -8.67 -5.45 -15.55
C THR A 49 -8.30 -6.91 -15.30
N THR A 50 -8.79 -7.85 -16.13
CA THR A 50 -8.58 -9.30 -15.94
C THR A 50 -7.10 -9.68 -15.91
N GLY A 51 -6.33 -9.26 -16.92
CA GLY A 51 -4.89 -9.52 -16.96
C GLY A 51 -4.11 -8.87 -15.80
N ILE A 52 -4.55 -7.70 -15.33
CA ILE A 52 -3.94 -7.00 -14.19
C ILE A 52 -4.17 -7.80 -12.90
N ILE A 53 -5.35 -8.40 -12.74
CA ILE A 53 -5.68 -9.22 -11.56
C ILE A 53 -4.80 -10.47 -11.52
N ASP A 54 -4.61 -11.14 -12.65
CA ASP A 54 -3.77 -12.34 -12.72
C ASP A 54 -2.30 -12.02 -12.40
N GLU A 55 -1.77 -10.91 -12.94
CA GLU A 55 -0.43 -10.43 -12.62
C GLU A 55 -0.28 -10.07 -11.13
N LEU A 56 -1.29 -9.41 -10.56
CA LEU A 56 -1.31 -9.05 -9.14
C LEU A 56 -1.31 -10.29 -8.25
N ASN A 57 -2.10 -11.30 -8.58
CA ASN A 57 -2.13 -12.57 -7.84
C ASN A 57 -0.79 -13.32 -7.91
N PHE A 58 -0.14 -13.30 -9.07
CA PHE A 58 1.19 -13.86 -9.23
C PHE A 58 2.23 -13.11 -8.37
N GLU A 59 2.23 -11.78 -8.45
CA GLU A 59 3.15 -10.93 -7.68
C GLU A 59 2.92 -11.06 -6.17
N TYR A 60 1.67 -11.22 -5.74
CA TYR A 60 1.35 -11.50 -4.34
C TYR A 60 1.96 -12.81 -3.87
N SER A 61 1.80 -13.87 -4.66
CA SER A 61 2.34 -15.20 -4.33
C SER A 61 3.87 -15.15 -4.25
N ARG A 62 4.51 -14.49 -5.22
CA ARG A 62 5.95 -14.24 -5.24
C ARG A 62 6.42 -13.43 -4.02
N THR A 63 5.68 -12.40 -3.64
CA THR A 63 5.98 -11.57 -2.47
C THR A 63 5.84 -12.37 -1.18
N MET A 64 4.83 -13.23 -1.06
CA MET A 64 4.67 -14.09 0.11
C MET A 64 5.84 -15.07 0.25
N ASN A 65 6.24 -15.69 -0.87
CA ASN A 65 7.41 -16.56 -0.94
C ASN A 65 8.69 -15.82 -0.54
N ARG A 66 8.85 -14.58 -1.01
CA ARG A 66 9.95 -13.70 -0.60
C ARG A 66 9.97 -13.46 0.91
N VAL A 67 8.84 -13.12 1.52
CA VAL A 67 8.74 -12.85 2.97
C VAL A 67 9.10 -14.09 3.79
N VAL A 68 8.65 -15.28 3.37
CA VAL A 68 9.01 -16.54 4.02
C VAL A 68 10.51 -16.78 3.89
N PHE A 69 11.07 -16.63 2.69
CA PHE A 69 12.49 -16.81 2.45
C PHE A 69 13.38 -15.86 3.26
N ASP A 70 12.98 -14.58 3.36
CA ASP A 70 13.70 -13.58 4.15
C ASP A 70 13.73 -13.97 5.64
N LYS A 71 12.60 -14.46 6.18
CA LYS A 71 12.55 -14.97 7.57
C LYS A 71 13.44 -16.19 7.78
N GLU A 72 13.45 -17.13 6.84
CA GLU A 72 14.33 -18.30 6.93
C GLU A 72 15.81 -17.89 6.86
N LEU A 73 16.15 -16.90 6.04
CA LEU A 73 17.51 -16.35 5.95
C LEU A 73 17.93 -15.66 7.25
N GLU A 74 17.03 -14.89 7.88
CA GLU A 74 17.26 -14.25 9.19
C GLU A 74 17.39 -15.27 10.34
N SER A 75 16.60 -16.35 10.30
CA SER A 75 16.61 -17.40 11.32
C SER A 75 17.93 -18.19 11.36
N GLY A 76 18.79 -18.05 10.34
CA GLY A 76 20.11 -18.65 10.30
C GLY A 76 20.10 -20.18 10.21
N GLN A 77 18.99 -20.78 9.78
CA GLN A 77 18.95 -22.22 9.52
C GLN A 77 20.01 -22.57 8.48
N GLN A 78 20.94 -23.43 8.89
CA GLN A 78 22.17 -23.77 8.16
C GLN A 78 21.86 -24.68 6.97
N ASN A 79 21.13 -24.17 5.98
CA ASN A 79 21.00 -24.84 4.69
C ASN A 79 22.26 -24.54 3.87
N GLU A 80 23.05 -25.56 3.56
CA GLU A 80 24.26 -25.44 2.71
C GLU A 80 23.95 -24.78 1.36
N MET A 81 22.72 -24.96 0.84
CA MET A 81 22.25 -24.34 -0.40
C MET A 81 22.01 -22.82 -0.30
N MET A 82 21.81 -22.29 0.91
CA MET A 82 21.57 -20.85 1.16
C MET A 82 22.84 -20.10 1.56
N LYS A 83 23.98 -20.80 1.69
CA LYS A 83 25.26 -20.16 2.06
C LYS A 83 25.69 -19.14 0.99
N GLY A 84 25.85 -17.89 1.43
CA GLY A 84 26.33 -16.80 0.60
C GLY A 84 25.24 -16.03 -0.14
N ILE A 85 23.97 -16.38 0.04
CA ILE A 85 22.83 -15.56 -0.37
C ILE A 85 22.66 -14.41 0.63
N VAL A 86 22.51 -13.20 0.12
CA VAL A 86 22.26 -12.01 0.93
C VAL A 86 20.97 -11.38 0.41
N ALA A 87 20.01 -11.17 1.30
CA ALA A 87 18.78 -10.47 0.94
C ALA A 87 19.13 -9.06 0.41
N PRO A 88 18.51 -8.62 -0.70
CA PRO A 88 18.66 -7.26 -1.16
C PRO A 88 18.31 -6.30 -0.03
N PRO A 89 19.06 -5.20 0.16
CA PRO A 89 18.69 -4.20 1.16
C PRO A 89 17.27 -3.75 0.86
N LEU A 90 16.38 -3.87 1.86
CA LEU A 90 15.05 -3.28 1.76
C LEU A 90 15.27 -1.81 1.42
N MET A 91 14.81 -1.39 0.24
CA MET A 91 14.75 0.04 -0.06
C MET A 91 13.96 0.63 1.09
N ALA A 92 14.61 1.46 1.91
CA ALA A 92 13.92 2.17 2.96
C ALA A 92 12.77 2.87 2.26
N VAL A 93 11.55 2.34 2.45
CA VAL A 93 10.37 3.10 2.15
C VAL A 93 10.58 4.30 3.03
N SER A 94 10.85 5.45 2.42
CA SER A 94 10.62 6.70 3.10
C SER A 94 9.16 6.59 3.49
N SER A 95 8.90 6.10 4.71
CA SER A 95 7.74 6.53 5.43
C SER A 95 7.84 8.03 5.25
N ARG A 96 6.84 8.60 4.60
CA ARG A 96 6.60 10.01 4.78
C ARG A 96 6.26 10.12 6.27
N SER A 97 7.29 10.13 7.11
CA SER A 97 7.20 10.52 8.52
C SER A 97 6.73 11.96 8.61
N ASP A 98 6.90 12.72 7.52
CA ASP A 98 6.34 14.06 7.31
C ASP A 98 4.84 14.04 7.00
N SER A 99 4.09 13.07 7.52
CA SER A 99 2.66 13.28 7.82
C SER A 99 2.46 13.95 9.19
N GLU A 100 3.53 14.32 9.87
CA GLU A 100 3.51 15.47 10.77
C GLU A 100 3.50 16.73 9.89
N LEU A 101 2.37 17.00 9.24
CA LEU A 101 2.03 18.39 8.95
C LEU A 101 2.10 19.07 10.31
N ASP A 102 3.05 19.98 10.49
CA ASP A 102 3.14 20.91 11.61
C ASP A 102 1.88 21.77 11.58
N VAL A 103 0.75 21.18 12.00
CA VAL A 103 -0.51 21.86 12.17
C VAL A 103 -0.30 22.69 13.42
N PRO A 104 -0.23 24.02 13.30
CA PRO A 104 -0.01 24.87 14.46
C PRO A 104 -1.08 24.54 15.51
N PRO A 105 -0.75 24.54 16.81
CA PRO A 105 -1.74 24.30 17.85
C PRO A 105 -2.90 25.29 17.68
N HIS A 106 -4.01 24.79 17.13
CA HIS A 106 -5.21 25.55 16.87
C HIS A 106 -6.22 25.23 17.96
N ASP A 107 -6.67 26.26 18.67
CA ASP A 107 -7.81 26.13 19.57
C ASP A 107 -9.09 26.00 18.72
N TRP A 108 -9.43 24.76 18.40
CA TRP A 108 -10.61 24.43 17.62
C TRP A 108 -11.89 24.97 18.27
N ALA A 109 -11.96 25.01 19.61
CA ALA A 109 -13.13 25.52 20.30
C ALA A 109 -13.31 27.02 20.04
N GLN A 110 -12.24 27.80 20.12
CA GLN A 110 -12.30 29.23 19.84
C GLN A 110 -12.63 29.51 18.37
N GLN A 111 -11.98 28.82 17.44
CA GLN A 111 -12.22 29.00 16.00
C GLN A 111 -13.62 28.57 15.59
N TYR A 112 -14.12 27.47 16.16
CA TYR A 112 -15.48 27.01 15.97
C TYR A 112 -16.50 28.04 16.47
N CYS A 113 -16.29 28.61 17.67
CA CYS A 113 -17.15 29.66 18.21
C CYS A 113 -17.14 30.93 17.35
N LEU A 114 -15.95 31.38 16.92
CA LEU A 114 -15.80 32.53 16.03
C LEU A 114 -16.47 32.31 14.67
N PHE A 115 -16.26 31.15 14.06
CA PHE A 115 -16.88 30.80 12.79
C PHE A 115 -18.40 30.72 12.92
N ASN A 116 -18.90 30.05 13.96
CA ASN A 116 -20.34 29.92 14.24
C ASN A 116 -20.99 31.31 14.43
N PHE A 117 -20.34 32.19 15.18
CA PHE A 117 -20.82 33.55 15.40
C PHE A 117 -20.80 34.40 14.12
N ASN A 118 -19.75 34.33 13.30
CA ASN A 118 -19.61 35.16 12.11
C ASN A 118 -20.41 34.64 10.91
N SER A 119 -20.49 33.32 10.75
CA SER A 119 -21.15 32.70 9.59
C SER A 119 -22.65 32.53 9.80
N PHE A 120 -23.10 32.38 11.05
CA PHE A 120 -24.47 32.00 11.43
C PHE A 120 -25.00 30.74 10.72
N LEU A 121 -24.13 29.96 10.05
CA LEU A 121 -24.46 28.76 9.27
C LEU A 121 -24.83 27.55 10.13
N THR A 122 -24.91 27.73 11.43
CA THR A 122 -25.41 26.75 12.40
C THR A 122 -26.90 26.93 12.69
N LYS A 123 -27.50 28.06 12.30
CA LYS A 123 -28.94 28.30 12.43
C LYS A 123 -29.65 27.79 11.19
N GLY A 124 -30.50 26.77 11.36
CA GLY A 124 -31.28 26.18 10.27
C GLY A 124 -32.06 27.19 9.44
N GLU A 125 -32.62 28.21 10.07
CA GLU A 125 -33.36 29.29 9.40
C GLU A 125 -32.51 30.05 8.36
N LEU A 126 -31.21 30.25 8.62
CA LEU A 126 -30.30 30.95 7.71
C LEU A 126 -29.75 30.04 6.61
N ILE A 127 -29.56 28.77 6.91
CA ILE A 127 -29.18 27.75 5.91
C ILE A 127 -30.28 27.64 4.84
N LEU A 128 -31.54 27.66 5.25
CA LEU A 128 -32.69 27.62 4.34
C LEU A 128 -32.77 28.87 3.44
N CYS A 129 -32.30 30.03 3.90
CA CYS A 129 -32.22 31.25 3.09
C CYS A 129 -31.09 31.22 2.05
N ILE A 130 -30.02 30.46 2.29
CA ILE A 130 -28.88 30.33 1.37
C ILE A 130 -29.15 29.26 0.29
N VAL A 131 -29.93 28.23 0.61
CA VAL A 131 -30.40 27.23 -0.35
C VAL A 131 -31.58 27.82 -1.12
N LYS A 132 -31.30 28.70 -2.09
CA LYS A 132 -32.28 29.19 -3.06
C LYS A 132 -31.78 29.03 -4.48
#